data_AF-A0A6N9R7N5-F1
#
_entry.id   AF-A0A6N9R7N5-F1
#
_cell.length_a   1.000
_cell.length_b   1.000
_cell.length_c   1.000
_cell.angle_alpha   90.00
_cell.angle_beta   90.00
_cell.angle_gamma   90.00
#
_symmetry.space_group_name_H-M   'P 1'
#
loop_
_entity.id
_entity.type
_entity.pdbx_description
1 polymer ?
#
loop_
_entity_poly.entity_id
_entity_poly.type
_entity_poly.pdbx_seq_one_letter_code
_entity_poly.pdbx_strand_id
1 'polypeptide(L)'
;MPHAFICDALRTPFGRYAGALSSVRPDDLGAIPLRALMARHPNVDWAAVDDVVYGCANQAGEDNRNVGRMALLLAGLPVEVPGATVNRLCGSSMDAIAIAARAIKSGETSLMFAGGVESMSRAPFVLAKADSAFSRAATIADTTIGWRFVNPLMKAKYGIDAMPETAENVAAEFGIARADQDAFALRSQRRATAAIAAGRLAEEIVPVTVPAKKGDPVIVSRDEHPRETTLEALARLKGIVRPDGTVTAG
;
A
#
# COMPACT_ATOMS: atom_id res chain seq x y z
N MET A 1 7.54 29.48 -12.20
CA MET A 1 7.65 28.06 -11.80
C MET A 1 6.87 27.25 -12.81
N PRO A 2 7.42 26.15 -13.36
CA PRO A 2 6.67 25.23 -14.20
C PRO A 2 5.42 24.70 -13.47
N HIS A 3 4.39 24.33 -14.22
CA HIS A 3 3.23 23.63 -13.68
C HIS A 3 3.46 22.13 -13.75
N ALA A 4 3.10 21.40 -12.69
CA ALA A 4 3.12 19.95 -12.66
C ALA A 4 1.72 19.42 -13.01
N PHE A 5 1.62 18.58 -14.04
CA PHE A 5 0.38 17.98 -14.51
C PHE A 5 0.41 16.47 -14.27
N ILE A 6 -0.73 15.89 -13.88
CA ILE A 6 -0.92 14.43 -13.89
C ILE A 6 -1.45 14.07 -15.28
N CYS A 7 -0.71 13.22 -16.00
CA CYS A 7 -1.05 12.85 -17.38
C CYS A 7 -1.92 11.59 -17.46
N ASP A 8 -1.50 10.50 -16.82
CA ASP A 8 -2.21 9.22 -16.77
C ASP A 8 -1.96 8.54 -15.42
N ALA A 9 -2.85 7.63 -15.01
CA ALA A 9 -2.77 6.94 -13.73
C ALA A 9 -3.38 5.54 -13.83
N LEU A 10 -2.66 4.56 -13.28
CA LEU A 10 -3.08 3.15 -13.25
C LEU A 10 -2.71 2.53 -11.90
N ARG A 11 -3.43 1.47 -11.54
CA ARG A 11 -3.15 0.64 -10.36
C ARG A 11 -3.41 -0.82 -10.66
N THR A 12 -2.86 -1.71 -9.84
CA THR A 12 -3.32 -3.10 -9.78
C THR A 12 -4.63 -3.20 -8.98
N PRO A 13 -5.34 -4.34 -9.03
CA PRO A 13 -6.40 -4.61 -8.07
C PRO A 13 -5.83 -4.71 -6.65
N PHE A 14 -6.63 -4.36 -5.65
CA PHE A 14 -6.33 -4.64 -4.26
C PHE A 14 -6.73 -6.07 -3.89
N GLY A 15 -5.74 -6.89 -3.57
CA GLY A 15 -5.94 -8.23 -3.01
C GLY A 15 -6.16 -8.21 -1.49
N ARG A 16 -6.81 -9.24 -0.95
CA ARG A 16 -6.87 -9.45 0.51
C ARG A 16 -5.53 -9.98 1.04
N TYR A 17 -5.32 -9.89 2.36
CA TYR A 17 -4.20 -10.58 3.01
C TYR A 17 -4.27 -12.07 2.71
N ALA A 18 -3.15 -12.65 2.26
CA ALA A 18 -3.07 -14.03 1.77
C ALA A 18 -4.10 -14.37 0.66
N GLY A 19 -4.54 -13.36 -0.10
CA GLY A 19 -5.52 -13.47 -1.19
C GLY A 19 -4.88 -13.62 -2.58
N ALA A 20 -5.58 -13.20 -3.63
CA ALA A 20 -5.19 -13.49 -5.02
C ALA A 20 -3.80 -12.98 -5.42
N LEU A 21 -3.28 -11.94 -4.77
CA LEU A 21 -1.96 -11.37 -5.08
C LEU A 21 -0.84 -11.84 -4.14
N SER A 22 -1.09 -12.75 -3.20
CA SER A 22 -0.10 -13.12 -2.17
C SER A 22 1.12 -13.88 -2.70
N SER A 23 1.02 -14.44 -3.91
CA SER A 23 2.13 -15.07 -4.62
C SER A 23 2.92 -14.10 -5.50
N VAL A 24 2.48 -12.85 -5.65
CA VAL A 24 3.18 -11.82 -6.43
C VAL A 24 4.12 -11.05 -5.51
N ARG A 25 5.39 -10.99 -5.86
CA ARG A 25 6.39 -10.24 -5.10
C ARG A 25 6.10 -8.72 -5.19
N PRO A 26 6.38 -7.92 -4.15
CA PRO A 26 6.17 -6.47 -4.19
C PRO A 26 7.01 -5.73 -5.24
N ASP A 27 8.24 -6.16 -5.52
CA ASP A 27 9.07 -5.58 -6.58
C ASP A 27 8.47 -5.82 -7.97
N ASP A 28 7.99 -7.04 -8.24
CA ASP A 28 7.22 -7.38 -9.45
C ASP A 28 5.88 -6.63 -9.52
N LEU A 29 5.14 -6.59 -8.41
CA LEU A 29 3.84 -5.92 -8.32
C LEU A 29 3.98 -4.41 -8.62
N GLY A 30 5.05 -3.79 -8.11
CA GLY A 30 5.36 -2.38 -8.35
C GLY A 30 5.71 -2.06 -9.81
N ALA A 31 6.25 -3.04 -10.55
CA ALA A 31 6.61 -2.89 -11.95
C ALA A 31 5.39 -2.93 -12.90
N ILE A 32 4.27 -3.53 -12.48
CA ILE A 32 3.09 -3.75 -13.34
C ILE A 32 2.48 -2.42 -13.83
N PRO A 33 2.16 -1.43 -12.97
CA PRO A 33 1.61 -0.16 -13.42
C PRO A 33 2.58 0.62 -14.31
N LEU A 34 3.88 0.59 -14.01
CA LEU A 34 4.91 1.25 -14.83
C LEU A 34 4.92 0.68 -16.25
N ARG A 35 4.99 -0.65 -16.38
CA ARG A 35 4.96 -1.33 -17.68
C ARG A 35 3.68 -1.04 -18.46
N ALA A 36 2.53 -0.99 -17.76
CA ALA A 36 1.26 -0.70 -18.39
C ALA A 36 1.17 0.76 -18.89
N LEU A 37 1.66 1.73 -18.12
CA LEU A 37 1.77 3.12 -18.54
C LEU A 37 2.70 3.23 -19.76
N MET A 38 3.85 2.55 -19.74
CA MET A 38 4.77 2.51 -20.88
C MET A 38 4.12 1.98 -22.15
N ALA A 39 3.35 0.88 -22.02
CA ALA A 39 2.63 0.28 -23.15
C ALA A 39 1.49 1.15 -23.67
N ARG A 40 0.79 1.92 -22.81
CA ARG A 40 -0.29 2.84 -23.21
C ARG A 40 0.23 4.05 -23.98
N HIS A 41 1.48 4.45 -23.76
CA HIS A 41 2.08 5.65 -24.37
C HIS A 41 3.34 5.30 -25.17
N PRO A 42 3.21 4.59 -26.32
CA PRO A 42 4.37 4.10 -27.10
C PRO A 42 5.20 5.21 -27.76
N ASN A 43 4.68 6.44 -27.82
CA ASN A 43 5.35 7.59 -28.44
C ASN A 43 6.13 8.44 -27.42
N VAL A 44 6.11 8.08 -26.14
CA VAL A 44 6.91 8.77 -25.10
C VAL A 44 8.34 8.25 -25.13
N ASP A 45 9.31 9.16 -25.10
CA ASP A 45 10.70 8.80 -24.87
C ASP A 45 10.91 8.46 -23.39
N TRP A 46 10.91 7.15 -23.09
CA TRP A 46 11.09 6.67 -21.73
C TRP A 46 12.51 6.86 -21.18
N ALA A 47 13.48 7.21 -22.02
CA ALA A 47 14.81 7.63 -21.55
C ALA A 47 14.81 9.06 -21.00
N ALA A 48 13.77 9.85 -21.28
CA ALA A 48 13.60 11.21 -20.77
C ALA A 48 12.94 11.25 -19.38
N VAL A 49 12.66 10.10 -18.76
CA VAL A 49 12.17 10.06 -17.37
C VAL A 49 13.30 10.46 -16.43
N ASP A 50 13.10 11.57 -15.73
CA ASP A 50 14.12 12.16 -14.85
C ASP A 50 14.24 11.41 -13.52
N ASP A 51 13.16 10.81 -13.01
CA ASP A 51 13.15 9.97 -11.80
C ASP A 51 11.86 9.15 -11.64
N VAL A 52 11.93 8.09 -10.83
CA VAL A 52 10.80 7.29 -10.36
C VAL A 52 10.75 7.35 -8.84
N VAL A 53 9.70 7.95 -8.27
CA VAL A 53 9.53 8.02 -6.81
C VAL A 53 8.39 7.11 -6.38
N TYR A 54 8.69 6.12 -5.54
CA TYR A 54 7.70 5.16 -5.03
C TYR A 54 7.56 5.23 -3.52
N GLY A 55 6.33 5.25 -3.03
CA GLY A 55 6.03 5.04 -1.62
C GLY A 55 6.03 3.56 -1.24
N CYS A 56 6.72 3.18 -0.16
CA CYS A 56 6.67 1.83 0.42
C CYS A 56 6.94 1.88 1.92
N ALA A 57 6.04 1.33 2.75
CA ALA A 57 6.12 1.47 4.20
C ALA A 57 7.02 0.42 4.87
N ASN A 58 7.13 -0.79 4.30
CA ASN A 58 7.87 -1.89 4.90
C ASN A 58 9.37 -1.88 4.54
N GLN A 59 9.73 -2.24 3.30
CA GLN A 59 11.09 -2.30 2.77
C GLN A 59 12.04 -3.31 3.45
N ALA A 60 11.52 -4.24 4.26
CA ALA A 60 12.32 -5.31 4.86
C ALA A 60 12.30 -6.62 4.04
N GLY A 61 11.34 -6.78 3.14
CA GLY A 61 11.10 -8.00 2.38
C GLY A 61 11.69 -7.94 0.99
N GLU A 62 10.96 -8.46 0.02
CA GLU A 62 11.33 -8.42 -1.40
C GLU A 62 11.28 -6.99 -1.97
N ASP A 63 10.74 -6.04 -1.20
CA ASP A 63 10.70 -4.59 -1.42
C ASP A 63 11.91 -3.85 -0.81
N ASN A 64 12.96 -4.57 -0.40
CA ASN A 64 14.16 -4.00 0.19
C ASN A 64 15.02 -3.20 -0.80
N ARG A 65 15.92 -2.37 -0.23
CA ARG A 65 17.01 -1.70 -0.97
C ARG A 65 16.51 -0.88 -2.16
N ASN A 66 15.52 -0.02 -1.92
CA ASN A 66 14.95 0.91 -2.89
C ASN A 66 14.07 0.23 -3.96
N VAL A 67 12.85 -0.18 -3.58
CA VAL A 67 11.87 -0.81 -4.48
C VAL A 67 11.49 0.06 -5.68
N GLY A 68 11.53 1.39 -5.58
CA GLY A 68 11.33 2.29 -6.72
C GLY A 68 12.33 2.00 -7.86
N ARG A 69 13.61 1.83 -7.52
CA ARG A 69 14.64 1.42 -8.48
C ARG A 69 14.51 -0.03 -8.94
N MET A 70 14.09 -0.95 -8.07
CA MET A 70 13.87 -2.35 -8.49
C MET A 70 12.70 -2.46 -9.47
N ALA A 71 11.57 -1.82 -9.15
CA ALA A 71 10.35 -1.86 -9.94
C ALA A 71 10.55 -1.24 -11.34
N LEU A 72 11.25 -0.10 -11.45
CA LEU A 72 11.49 0.53 -12.76
C LEU A 72 12.34 -0.37 -13.67
N LEU A 73 13.36 -1.03 -13.12
CA LEU A 73 14.22 -1.94 -13.88
C LEU A 73 13.43 -3.18 -14.33
N LEU A 74 12.63 -3.75 -13.44
CA LEU A 74 11.74 -4.88 -13.74
C LEU A 74 10.63 -4.50 -14.74
N ALA A 75 10.22 -3.23 -14.78
CA ALA A 75 9.25 -2.72 -15.75
C ALA A 75 9.86 -2.58 -17.16
N GLY A 76 11.18 -2.48 -17.27
CA GLY A 76 11.91 -2.31 -18.52
C GLY A 76 12.30 -0.87 -18.84
N LEU A 77 12.29 0.04 -17.85
CA LEU A 77 12.85 1.38 -18.03
C LEU A 77 14.37 1.32 -18.27
N PRO A 78 14.95 2.28 -19.01
CA PRO A 78 16.39 2.37 -19.22
C PRO A 78 17.16 2.44 -17.88
N VAL A 79 18.38 1.89 -17.87
CA VAL A 79 19.18 1.80 -16.65
C VAL A 79 19.62 3.18 -16.14
N GLU A 80 19.64 4.18 -17.02
CA GLU A 80 19.95 5.57 -16.75
C GLU A 80 18.88 6.27 -15.90
N VAL A 81 17.62 5.83 -15.96
CA VAL A 81 16.50 6.44 -15.23
C VAL A 81 16.64 6.18 -13.74
N PRO A 82 16.87 7.19 -12.87
CA PRO A 82 17.02 6.95 -11.45
C PRO A 82 15.68 6.54 -10.81
N GLY A 83 15.77 6.06 -9.57
CA GLY A 83 14.60 5.75 -8.78
C GLY A 83 14.87 5.88 -7.31
N ALA A 84 13.87 6.30 -6.56
CA ALA A 84 13.91 6.46 -5.11
C ALA A 84 12.67 5.85 -4.45
N THR A 85 12.84 5.42 -3.20
CA THR A 85 11.75 4.94 -2.36
C THR A 85 11.59 5.86 -1.16
N VAL A 86 10.37 6.32 -0.92
CA VAL A 86 10.04 7.18 0.22
C VAL A 86 9.13 6.45 1.21
N ASN A 87 9.27 6.81 2.48
CA ASN A 87 8.49 6.21 3.56
C ASN A 87 7.88 7.29 4.45
N ARG A 88 6.55 7.41 4.37
CA ARG A 88 5.68 8.12 5.29
C ARG A 88 4.54 7.20 5.74
N LEU A 89 4.85 5.93 6.00
CA LEU A 89 3.87 4.89 6.36
C LEU A 89 2.68 4.88 5.38
N CYS A 90 1.45 4.98 5.88
CA CYS A 90 0.23 5.01 5.06
C CYS A 90 0.16 6.15 4.04
N GLY A 91 0.93 7.23 4.22
CA GLY A 91 0.97 8.38 3.31
C GLY A 91 2.10 8.33 2.26
N SER A 92 2.85 7.23 2.16
CA SER A 92 4.08 7.19 1.36
C SER A 92 3.88 7.49 -0.12
N SER A 93 2.86 6.93 -0.77
CA SER A 93 2.60 7.19 -2.19
C SER A 93 2.10 8.62 -2.45
N MET A 94 1.35 9.20 -1.52
CA MET A 94 0.96 10.61 -1.58
C MET A 94 2.18 11.52 -1.46
N ASP A 95 3.15 11.17 -0.61
CA ASP A 95 4.41 11.91 -0.50
C ASP A 95 5.26 11.78 -1.78
N ALA A 96 5.27 10.61 -2.41
CA ALA A 96 5.91 10.41 -3.71
C ALA A 96 5.34 11.35 -4.80
N ILE A 97 4.01 11.47 -4.87
CA ILE A 97 3.34 12.42 -5.79
C ILE A 97 3.72 13.86 -5.45
N ALA A 98 3.78 14.21 -4.15
CA ALA A 98 4.16 15.55 -3.72
C ALA A 98 5.63 15.87 -4.06
N ILE A 99 6.54 14.91 -3.93
CA ILE A 99 7.95 15.05 -4.29
C ILE A 99 8.09 15.28 -5.80
N ALA A 100 7.43 14.46 -6.63
CA ALA A 100 7.47 14.63 -8.08
C ALA A 100 6.92 16.01 -8.51
N ALA A 101 5.79 16.42 -7.93
CA ALA A 101 5.21 17.73 -8.22
C ALA A 101 6.13 18.89 -7.80
N ARG A 102 6.89 18.74 -6.70
CA ARG A 102 7.87 19.75 -6.24
C ARG A 102 9.07 19.84 -7.19
N ALA A 103 9.62 18.70 -7.61
CA ALA A 103 10.76 18.64 -8.53
C ALA A 103 10.43 19.23 -9.91
N ILE A 104 9.23 18.98 -10.43
CA ILE A 104 8.78 19.60 -11.68
C ILE A 104 8.58 21.12 -11.49
N LYS A 105 7.97 21.54 -10.38
CA LYS A 105 7.73 22.98 -10.10
C LYS A 105 9.01 23.77 -9.79
N SER A 106 10.08 23.11 -9.34
CA SER A 106 11.41 23.74 -9.20
C SER A 106 12.13 23.85 -10.54
N GLY A 107 11.72 23.08 -11.55
CA GLY A 107 12.39 23.01 -12.86
C GLY A 107 13.60 22.10 -12.88
N GLU A 108 13.79 21.26 -11.86
CA GLU A 108 14.85 20.25 -11.82
C GLU A 108 14.51 19.01 -12.64
N THR A 109 13.21 18.74 -12.83
CA THR A 109 12.71 17.62 -13.63
C THR A 109 11.56 18.05 -14.53
N SER A 110 11.23 17.22 -15.51
CA SER A 110 10.25 17.45 -16.55
C SER A 110 9.26 16.30 -16.72
N LEU A 111 9.72 15.05 -16.54
CA LEU A 111 8.91 13.84 -16.64
C LEU A 111 9.30 12.86 -15.53
N MET A 112 8.32 12.41 -14.74
CA MET A 112 8.57 11.51 -13.61
C MET A 112 7.44 10.50 -13.47
N PHE A 113 7.76 9.32 -12.93
CA PHE A 113 6.75 8.43 -12.35
C PHE A 113 6.64 8.69 -10.85
N ALA A 114 5.41 8.73 -10.35
CA ALA A 114 5.13 8.76 -8.91
C ALA A 114 4.06 7.72 -8.58
N GLY A 115 4.29 6.94 -7.53
CA GLY A 115 3.37 5.87 -7.15
C GLY A 115 3.75 5.22 -5.83
N GLY A 116 3.44 3.95 -5.69
CA GLY A 116 3.84 3.17 -4.53
C GLY A 116 3.43 1.72 -4.63
N VAL A 117 3.98 0.91 -3.74
CA VAL A 117 3.68 -0.51 -3.65
C VAL A 117 3.74 -0.97 -2.19
N GLU A 118 2.91 -1.94 -1.86
CA GLU A 118 2.94 -2.62 -0.57
C GLU A 118 2.49 -4.06 -0.77
N SER A 119 3.15 -5.01 -0.08
CA SER A 119 2.72 -6.42 -0.06
C SER A 119 2.73 -6.95 1.35
N MET A 120 1.68 -6.62 2.10
CA MET A 120 1.50 -7.08 3.48
C MET A 120 1.48 -8.61 3.59
N SER A 121 0.95 -9.32 2.59
CA SER A 121 0.94 -10.78 2.55
C SER A 121 2.35 -11.41 2.52
N ARG A 122 3.34 -10.66 2.04
CA ARG A 122 4.73 -11.11 1.88
C ARG A 122 5.71 -10.33 2.77
N ALA A 123 5.18 -9.56 3.72
CA ALA A 123 5.97 -8.89 4.74
C ALA A 123 6.73 -9.96 5.56
N PRO A 124 8.07 -9.85 5.67
CA PRO A 124 8.85 -10.89 6.34
C PRO A 124 8.76 -10.76 7.87
N PHE A 125 9.24 -11.80 8.55
CA PHE A 125 9.71 -11.64 9.92
C PHE A 125 11.11 -11.02 9.95
N VAL A 126 11.41 -10.25 10.99
CA VAL A 126 12.72 -9.65 11.24
C VAL A 126 13.29 -10.15 12.57
N LEU A 127 14.58 -10.47 12.58
CA LEU A 127 15.31 -10.95 13.76
C LEU A 127 16.33 -9.90 14.20
N ALA A 128 16.28 -9.50 15.48
CA ALA A 128 17.31 -8.64 16.06
C ALA A 128 18.67 -9.35 16.04
N LYS A 129 19.75 -8.60 15.76
CA LYS A 129 21.11 -9.13 15.94
C LYS A 129 21.33 -9.45 17.42
N ALA A 130 22.16 -10.46 17.70
CA ALA A 130 22.63 -10.72 19.04
C ALA A 130 23.40 -9.51 19.59
N ASP A 131 23.18 -9.21 20.88
CA ASP A 131 23.84 -8.13 21.61
C ASP A 131 25.17 -8.54 22.25
N SER A 132 25.45 -9.85 22.28
CA SER A 132 26.61 -10.44 22.93
C SER A 132 26.95 -11.81 22.31
N ALA A 133 28.22 -12.20 22.38
CA ALA A 133 28.65 -13.54 21.99
C ALA A 133 27.94 -14.60 22.85
N PHE A 134 27.47 -15.68 22.23
CA PHE A 134 26.71 -16.75 22.89
C PHE A 134 25.41 -16.29 23.57
N SER A 135 24.83 -15.16 23.12
CA SER A 135 23.52 -14.69 23.60
C SER A 135 22.46 -15.77 23.39
N ARG A 136 21.65 -15.98 24.43
CA ARG A 136 20.51 -16.91 24.41
C ARG A 136 19.19 -16.20 24.09
N ALA A 137 19.22 -14.89 23.88
CA ALA A 137 18.05 -14.09 23.54
C ALA A 137 17.88 -14.01 22.03
N ALA A 138 16.69 -14.33 21.54
CA ALA A 138 16.29 -14.13 20.14
C ALA A 138 14.94 -13.41 20.11
N THR A 139 14.87 -12.28 19.41
CA THR A 139 13.63 -11.52 19.23
C THR A 139 13.27 -11.48 17.77
N ILE A 140 12.20 -12.19 17.40
CA ILE A 140 11.61 -12.20 16.07
C ILE A 140 10.33 -11.35 16.12
N ALA A 141 10.14 -10.47 15.13
CA ALA A 141 8.95 -9.64 15.01
C ALA A 141 8.36 -9.72 13.59
N ASP A 142 7.03 -9.69 13.50
CA ASP A 142 6.29 -9.59 12.24
C ASP A 142 6.36 -8.15 11.71
N THR A 143 6.55 -7.98 10.40
CA THR A 143 6.56 -6.67 9.74
C THR A 143 5.26 -6.36 8.99
N THR A 144 4.30 -7.28 8.95
CA THR A 144 3.00 -7.14 8.26
C THR A 144 2.33 -5.81 8.60
N ILE A 145 2.24 -5.48 9.89
CA ILE A 145 1.75 -4.18 10.36
C ILE A 145 2.14 -3.96 11.83
N GLY A 146 2.20 -2.69 12.25
CA GLY A 146 2.27 -2.32 13.66
C GLY A 146 3.67 -2.17 14.24
N TRP A 147 3.71 -1.94 15.55
CA TRP A 147 4.93 -1.67 16.31
C TRP A 147 5.81 -2.92 16.40
N ARG A 148 7.11 -2.73 16.14
CA ARG A 148 8.17 -3.73 16.33
C ARG A 148 9.45 -3.04 16.77
N PHE A 149 10.32 -3.77 17.48
CA PHE A 149 11.55 -3.22 18.07
C PHE A 149 11.31 -1.90 18.81
N VAL A 150 10.29 -1.89 19.67
CA VAL A 150 9.80 -0.68 20.35
C VAL A 150 10.91 -0.06 21.19
N ASN A 151 11.14 1.24 21.00
CA ASN A 151 11.98 2.03 21.88
C ASN A 151 11.24 2.29 23.21
N PRO A 152 11.81 1.96 24.38
CA PRO A 152 11.18 2.22 25.68
C PRO A 152 10.80 3.69 25.91
N LEU A 153 11.60 4.63 25.40
CA LEU A 153 11.32 6.06 25.50
C LEU A 153 10.12 6.49 24.67
N MET A 154 9.89 5.84 23.51
CA MET A 154 8.70 6.09 22.69
C MET A 154 7.45 5.69 23.48
N LYS A 155 7.45 4.46 24.02
CA LYS A 155 6.36 3.95 24.85
C LYS A 155 6.09 4.84 26.06
N ALA A 156 7.15 5.27 26.76
CA ALA A 156 7.00 6.07 27.97
C ALA A 156 6.47 7.49 27.70
N LYS A 157 6.86 8.12 26.57
CA LYS A 157 6.50 9.51 26.27
C LYS A 157 5.18 9.66 25.51
N TYR A 158 4.89 8.74 24.60
CA TYR A 158 3.80 8.89 23.62
C TYR A 158 2.88 7.67 23.53
N GLY A 159 3.18 6.58 24.23
CA GLY A 159 2.49 5.31 24.05
C GLY A 159 2.95 4.56 22.79
N ILE A 160 2.33 3.41 22.55
CA ILE A 160 2.56 2.54 21.38
C ILE A 160 1.24 1.89 20.95
N ASP A 161 0.17 2.67 21.03
CA ASP A 161 -1.17 2.21 20.69
C ASP A 161 -1.16 1.66 19.26
N ALA A 162 -1.75 0.48 19.10
CA ALA A 162 -2.02 -0.10 17.80
C ALA A 162 -3.03 0.78 17.04
N MET A 163 -3.08 0.65 15.73
CA MET A 163 -3.99 1.47 14.91
C MET A 163 -5.48 1.35 15.29
N PRO A 164 -6.00 0.16 15.67
CA PRO A 164 -7.36 0.07 16.20
C PRO A 164 -7.54 0.79 17.54
N GLU A 165 -6.50 0.84 18.39
CA GLU A 165 -6.54 1.56 19.68
C GLU A 165 -6.57 3.07 19.45
N THR A 166 -5.77 3.59 18.53
CA THR A 166 -5.83 5.02 18.17
C THR A 166 -7.19 5.41 17.58
N ALA A 167 -7.82 4.52 16.80
CA ALA A 167 -9.17 4.74 16.28
C ALA A 167 -10.24 4.76 17.40
N GLU A 168 -10.12 3.92 18.43
CA GLU A 168 -10.98 3.98 19.62
C GLU A 168 -10.75 5.28 20.41
N ASN A 169 -9.50 5.73 20.54
CA ASN A 169 -9.17 6.99 21.20
C ASN A 169 -9.85 8.18 20.47
N VAL A 170 -9.77 8.21 19.14
CA VAL A 170 -10.47 9.21 18.32
C VAL A 170 -11.99 9.10 18.48
N ALA A 171 -12.54 7.89 18.46
CA ALA A 171 -13.98 7.71 18.64
C ALA A 171 -14.46 8.22 20.01
N ALA A 172 -13.69 7.94 21.06
CA ALA A 172 -14.00 8.41 22.41
C ALA A 172 -13.84 9.93 22.56
N GLU A 173 -12.72 10.49 22.09
CA GLU A 173 -12.40 11.92 22.21
C GLU A 173 -13.40 12.80 21.46
N PHE A 174 -13.81 12.37 20.26
CA PHE A 174 -14.71 13.15 19.40
C PHE A 174 -16.17 12.70 19.49
N GLY A 175 -16.51 11.74 20.38
CA GLY A 175 -17.88 11.27 20.58
C GLY A 175 -18.49 10.58 19.36
N ILE A 176 -17.70 9.83 18.58
CA ILE A 176 -18.14 9.19 17.34
C ILE A 176 -18.87 7.88 17.67
N ALA A 177 -20.19 7.89 17.55
CA ALA A 177 -21.02 6.74 17.87
C ALA A 177 -20.75 5.53 16.98
N ARG A 178 -20.81 4.32 17.55
CA ARG A 178 -20.71 3.05 16.81
C ARG A 178 -21.69 2.97 15.63
N ALA A 179 -22.92 3.42 15.81
CA ALA A 179 -23.93 3.41 14.74
C ALA A 179 -23.50 4.26 13.53
N ASP A 180 -22.81 5.38 13.76
CA ASP A 180 -22.31 6.25 12.69
C ASP A 180 -21.11 5.63 11.97
N GLN A 181 -20.22 4.95 12.72
CA GLN A 181 -19.11 4.18 12.17
C GLN A 181 -19.62 3.08 11.23
N ASP A 182 -20.59 2.27 11.68
CA ASP A 182 -21.20 1.21 10.88
C ASP A 182 -21.96 1.78 9.65
N ALA A 183 -22.68 2.89 9.83
CA ALA A 183 -23.37 3.55 8.72
C ALA A 183 -22.37 4.08 7.68
N PHE A 184 -21.21 4.59 8.11
CA PHE A 184 -20.13 4.99 7.21
C PHE A 184 -19.55 3.79 6.44
N ALA A 185 -19.24 2.70 7.14
CA ALA A 185 -18.74 1.47 6.53
C ALA A 185 -19.71 0.90 5.49
N LEU A 186 -21.01 0.84 5.80
CA LEU A 186 -22.05 0.40 4.87
C LEU A 186 -22.13 1.28 3.60
N ARG A 187 -22.08 2.61 3.77
CA ARG A 187 -22.05 3.54 2.63
C ARG A 187 -20.82 3.31 1.76
N SER A 188 -19.67 3.05 2.37
CA SER A 188 -18.42 2.72 1.65
C SER A 188 -18.59 1.46 0.80
N GLN A 189 -19.06 0.36 1.38
CA GLN A 189 -19.28 -0.92 0.67
C GLN A 189 -20.26 -0.79 -0.50
N ARG A 190 -21.37 -0.05 -0.29
CA ARG A 190 -22.36 0.22 -1.35
C ARG A 190 -21.76 1.02 -2.50
N ARG A 191 -20.99 2.07 -2.20
CA ARG A 191 -20.33 2.90 -3.22
C ARG A 191 -19.28 2.12 -4.01
N ALA A 192 -18.46 1.32 -3.33
CA ALA A 192 -17.47 0.46 -3.96
C ALA A 192 -18.15 -0.56 -4.91
N THR A 193 -19.17 -1.26 -4.43
CA THR A 193 -19.91 -2.24 -5.23
C THR A 193 -20.58 -1.60 -6.44
N ALA A 194 -21.19 -0.42 -6.27
CA ALA A 194 -21.78 0.33 -7.39
C ALA A 194 -20.72 0.81 -8.40
N ALA A 195 -19.53 1.23 -7.95
CA ALA A 195 -18.43 1.62 -8.83
C ALA A 195 -17.88 0.43 -9.64
N ILE A 196 -17.76 -0.74 -9.01
CA ILE A 196 -17.39 -1.99 -9.68
C ILE A 196 -18.44 -2.37 -10.72
N ALA A 197 -19.72 -2.41 -10.33
CA ALA A 197 -20.81 -2.80 -11.22
C ALA A 197 -20.95 -1.84 -12.42
N ALA A 198 -20.67 -0.56 -12.23
CA ALA A 198 -20.67 0.45 -13.29
C ALA A 198 -19.41 0.45 -14.16
N GLY A 199 -18.42 -0.42 -13.90
CA GLY A 199 -17.17 -0.49 -14.66
C GLY A 199 -16.15 0.61 -14.37
N ARG A 200 -16.47 1.59 -13.52
CA ARG A 200 -15.58 2.74 -13.24
C ARG A 200 -14.22 2.33 -12.69
N LEU A 201 -14.16 1.34 -11.80
CA LEU A 201 -12.88 0.87 -11.26
C LEU A 201 -12.05 0.08 -12.29
N ALA A 202 -12.70 -0.48 -13.32
CA ALA A 202 -11.97 -1.20 -14.37
C ALA A 202 -11.13 -0.26 -15.26
N GLU A 203 -11.48 1.03 -15.32
CA GLU A 203 -10.74 2.03 -16.11
C GLU A 203 -9.32 2.31 -15.55
N GLU A 204 -9.17 2.20 -14.23
CA GLU A 204 -7.91 2.43 -13.52
C GLU A 204 -7.11 1.14 -13.22
N ILE A 205 -7.72 -0.04 -13.41
CA ILE A 205 -7.11 -1.33 -13.06
C ILE A 205 -6.33 -1.92 -14.24
N VAL A 206 -5.07 -2.26 -13.98
CA VAL A 206 -4.24 -3.15 -14.80
C VAL A 206 -4.36 -4.57 -14.25
N PRO A 207 -4.88 -5.55 -15.02
CA PRO A 207 -4.96 -6.92 -14.57
C PRO A 207 -3.58 -7.51 -14.24
N VAL A 208 -3.53 -8.33 -13.19
CA VAL A 208 -2.31 -9.03 -12.77
C VAL A 208 -2.44 -10.51 -13.12
N THR A 209 -1.50 -11.00 -13.92
CA THR A 209 -1.40 -12.43 -14.24
C THR A 209 -0.61 -13.15 -13.15
N VAL A 210 -1.27 -14.04 -12.42
CA VAL A 210 -0.70 -14.80 -11.31
C VAL A 210 -0.44 -16.23 -11.75
N PRO A 211 0.80 -16.73 -11.68
CA PRO A 211 1.10 -18.12 -12.01
C PRO A 211 0.30 -19.10 -11.15
N ALA A 212 -0.42 -20.02 -11.79
CA ALA A 212 -1.08 -21.11 -11.09
C ALA A 212 -0.09 -22.25 -10.84
N LYS A 213 -0.20 -22.95 -9.69
CA LYS A 213 0.61 -24.14 -9.41
C LYS A 213 0.35 -25.27 -10.41
N LYS A 214 -0.85 -25.33 -10.98
CA LYS A 214 -1.29 -26.25 -12.03
C LYS A 214 -2.32 -25.54 -12.91
N GLY A 215 -2.25 -25.75 -14.23
CA GLY A 215 -3.16 -25.14 -15.19
C GLY A 215 -2.75 -23.74 -15.62
N ASP A 216 -3.67 -23.05 -16.28
CA ASP A 216 -3.44 -21.71 -16.83
C ASP A 216 -3.27 -20.65 -15.73
N PRO A 217 -2.49 -19.58 -15.98
CA PRO A 217 -2.37 -18.46 -15.05
C PRO A 217 -3.73 -17.83 -14.72
N VAL A 218 -3.89 -17.42 -13.47
CA VAL A 218 -5.10 -16.72 -13.02
C VAL A 218 -4.94 -15.24 -13.31
N ILE A 219 -5.91 -14.63 -13.99
CA ILE A 219 -5.95 -13.19 -14.21
C ILE A 219 -6.77 -12.55 -13.10
N VAL A 220 -6.13 -11.71 -12.29
CA VAL A 220 -6.76 -10.92 -11.24
C VAL A 220 -7.02 -9.53 -11.78
N SER A 221 -8.29 -9.18 -12.00
CA SER A 221 -8.70 -7.91 -12.63
C SER A 221 -9.73 -7.12 -11.81
N ARG A 222 -10.01 -7.55 -10.57
CA ARG A 222 -11.02 -6.95 -9.71
C ARG A 222 -10.53 -6.91 -8.27
N ASP A 223 -10.85 -5.82 -7.57
CA ASP A 223 -10.57 -5.67 -6.13
C ASP A 223 -11.30 -6.75 -5.32
N GLU A 224 -10.60 -7.42 -4.40
CA GLU A 224 -11.12 -8.53 -3.61
C GLU A 224 -11.77 -8.12 -2.28
N HIS A 225 -11.50 -6.90 -1.80
CA HIS A 225 -11.86 -6.47 -0.46
C HIS A 225 -13.31 -5.96 -0.29
N PRO A 226 -13.98 -5.37 -1.31
CA PRO A 226 -15.38 -5.01 -1.20
C PRO A 226 -16.28 -6.24 -0.92
N ARG A 227 -17.26 -6.08 -0.03
CA ARG A 227 -18.14 -7.14 0.47
C ARG A 227 -19.60 -6.70 0.37
N GLU A 228 -20.49 -7.65 0.10
CA GLU A 228 -21.91 -7.43 0.37
C GLU A 228 -22.12 -7.34 1.89
N THR A 229 -22.66 -6.22 2.33
CA THR A 229 -22.73 -5.86 3.75
C THR A 229 -24.10 -5.33 4.09
N THR A 230 -24.59 -5.68 5.28
CA THR A 230 -25.82 -5.14 5.88
C THR A 230 -25.52 -4.48 7.22
N LEU A 231 -26.38 -3.57 7.65
CA LEU A 231 -26.20 -2.90 8.94
C LEU A 231 -26.32 -3.90 10.10
N GLU A 232 -27.20 -4.88 9.96
CA GLU A 232 -27.41 -5.96 10.93
C GLU A 232 -26.16 -6.85 11.06
N ALA A 233 -25.44 -7.09 9.96
CA ALA A 233 -24.19 -7.83 10.01
C ALA A 233 -23.09 -7.03 10.70
N LEU A 234 -22.96 -5.73 10.38
CA LEU A 234 -22.00 -4.83 11.03
C LEU A 234 -22.25 -4.72 12.53
N ALA A 235 -23.50 -4.50 12.95
CA ALA A 235 -23.86 -4.33 14.36
C ALA A 235 -23.56 -5.57 15.23
N ARG A 236 -23.45 -6.75 14.63
CA ARG A 236 -23.08 -8.01 15.33
C ARG A 236 -21.57 -8.16 15.55
N LEU A 237 -20.75 -7.36 14.87
CA LEU A 237 -19.30 -7.44 15.01
C LEU A 237 -18.86 -6.91 16.38
N LYS A 238 -17.93 -7.65 17.00
CA LYS A 238 -17.29 -7.28 18.26
C LYS A 238 -16.18 -6.26 18.02
N GLY A 239 -15.92 -5.42 19.01
CA GLY A 239 -14.77 -4.51 19.00
C GLY A 239 -13.45 -5.29 18.90
N ILE A 240 -12.48 -4.72 18.17
CA ILE A 240 -11.16 -5.35 17.93
C ILE A 240 -10.28 -5.27 19.18
N VAL A 241 -10.27 -4.10 19.86
CA VAL A 241 -9.41 -3.85 21.02
C VAL A 241 -10.02 -4.41 22.29
N ARG A 242 -11.31 -4.11 22.51
CA ARG A 242 -12.10 -4.56 23.66
C ARG A 242 -13.50 -4.95 23.20
N PRO A 243 -14.18 -5.92 23.84
CA PRO A 243 -15.48 -6.42 23.38
C PRO A 243 -16.57 -5.35 23.27
N ASP A 244 -16.54 -4.35 24.15
CA ASP A 244 -17.43 -3.18 24.20
C ASP A 244 -16.91 -1.98 23.38
N GLY A 245 -15.83 -2.17 22.63
CA GLY A 245 -15.26 -1.18 21.73
C GLY A 245 -16.15 -0.87 20.53
N THR A 246 -15.92 0.28 19.92
CA THR A 246 -16.67 0.76 18.76
C THR A 246 -16.02 0.35 17.43
N VAL A 247 -14.70 0.17 17.40
CA VAL A 247 -13.94 -0.16 16.19
C VAL A 247 -13.98 -1.66 15.94
N THR A 248 -14.54 -2.06 14.79
CA THR A 248 -14.71 -3.47 14.41
C THR A 248 -14.04 -3.80 13.08
N ALA A 249 -14.12 -5.07 12.64
CA ALA A 249 -13.63 -5.52 11.33
C ALA A 249 -14.60 -5.22 10.16
N GLY A 250 -15.64 -4.43 10.42
CA GLY A 250 -16.76 -4.11 9.53
C GLY A 250 -16.43 -3.14 8.42
#